data_AF-A0A239B7M5-F1
#
_entry.id   AF-A0A239B7M5-F1
#
_cell.length_a   1.000
_cell.length_b   1.000
_cell.length_c   1.000
_cell.angle_alpha   90.00
_cell.angle_beta   90.00
_cell.angle_gamma   90.00
#
_symmetry.space_group_name_H-M   'P 1'
#
loop_
_entity.id
_entity.type
_entity.pdbx_description
1 polymer ?
#
loop_
_entity_poly.entity_id
_entity_poly.type
_entity_poly.pdbx_seq_one_letter_code
_entity_poly.pdbx_strand_id
1 'polypeptide(L)'
;MFYKYNLYFYVGSDSFFLLYFGKPYSKRHEETNLNKVFEFDFNGKIMKQYQLDYELKGITVDETNKILYGVTADREPNLIKFKLE
;
A
#
# COMPACT_ATOMS: atom_id res chain seq x y z
N MET A 1 12.35 4.47 23.16
CA MET A 1 12.07 5.11 21.86
C MET A 1 11.25 4.12 21.04
N PHE A 2 9.94 4.33 20.93
CA PHE A 2 9.06 3.45 20.15
C PHE A 2 8.96 4.01 18.73
N TYR A 3 9.48 3.29 17.74
CA TYR A 3 9.29 3.64 16.34
C TYR A 3 7.81 3.36 15.99
N LYS A 4 7.02 4.43 15.86
CA LYS A 4 5.61 4.34 15.49
C LYS A 4 5.55 4.07 13.98
N TYR A 5 5.51 2.79 13.60
CA TYR A 5 5.22 2.40 12.23
C TYR A 5 3.73 2.62 11.98
N ASN A 6 3.38 3.68 11.24
CA ASN A 6 2.04 3.78 10.67
C ASN A 6 1.94 2.71 9.58
N LEU A 7 1.37 1.55 9.91
CA LEU A 7 0.97 0.56 8.91
C LEU A 7 -0.33 1.04 8.28
N TYR A 8 -0.34 1.16 6.95
CA TYR A 8 -1.56 1.35 6.18
C TYR A 8 -1.92 0.00 5.58
N PHE A 9 -2.99 -0.60 6.08
CA PHE A 9 -3.46 -1.89 5.64
C PHE A 9 -4.97 -1.89 5.47
N TYR A 10 -5.46 -2.75 4.58
CA TYR A 10 -6.86 -3.04 4.38
C TYR A 10 -7.07 -4.53 4.68
N VAL A 11 -8.06 -4.86 5.51
CA VAL A 11 -8.43 -6.25 5.80
C VAL A 11 -9.68 -6.57 5.01
N GLY A 12 -9.57 -7.55 4.11
CA GLY A 12 -10.68 -8.06 3.32
C GLY A 12 -11.28 -9.33 3.90
N SER A 13 -12.07 -10.05 3.10
CA SER A 13 -12.74 -11.28 3.52
C SER A 13 -11.78 -12.47 3.68
N ASP A 14 -10.86 -12.63 2.72
CA ASP A 14 -9.99 -13.80 2.61
C ASP A 14 -8.49 -13.46 2.65
N SER A 15 -8.17 -12.18 2.50
CA SER A 15 -6.81 -11.66 2.46
C SER A 15 -6.73 -10.27 3.09
N PHE A 16 -5.51 -9.81 3.35
CA PHE A 16 -5.25 -8.42 3.73
C PHE A 16 -4.15 -7.81 2.89
N PHE A 17 -4.29 -6.51 2.63
CA PHE A 17 -3.37 -5.72 1.84
C PHE A 17 -2.54 -4.82 2.73
N LEU A 18 -1.24 -4.75 2.48
CA LEU A 18 -0.30 -3.92 3.23
C LEU A 18 0.45 -2.98 2.28
N LEU A 19 0.36 -1.68 2.55
CA LEU A 19 1.20 -0.68 1.90
C LEU A 19 2.57 -0.64 2.60
N TYR A 20 3.61 -1.08 1.88
CA TYR A 20 4.98 -1.13 2.35
C TYR A 20 5.83 -0.04 1.70
N PHE A 21 6.37 0.86 2.52
CA PHE A 21 7.15 2.02 2.04
C PHE A 21 8.59 1.68 1.65
N GLY A 22 9.11 0.49 2.01
CA GLY A 22 10.50 0.12 1.72
C GLY A 22 11.57 0.96 2.42
N LYS A 23 11.18 1.87 3.31
CA LYS A 23 12.06 2.86 3.93
C LYS A 23 11.72 3.09 5.40
N PRO A 24 12.72 3.47 6.23
CA PRO A 24 12.44 4.03 7.54
C PRO A 24 11.62 5.32 7.41
N TYR A 25 10.80 5.61 8.42
CA TYR A 25 9.93 6.79 8.43
C TYR A 25 10.67 8.11 8.18
N SER A 26 11.91 8.23 8.66
CA SER A 26 12.77 9.40 8.47
C SER A 26 13.12 9.69 7.00
N LYS A 27 13.00 8.71 6.12
CA LYS A 27 13.32 8.80 4.69
C LYS A 27 12.10 8.72 3.78
N ARG A 28 10.90 8.85 4.34
CA ARG A 28 9.64 8.65 3.59
C ARG A 28 9.53 9.58 2.37
N HIS A 29 10.07 10.79 2.44
CA HIS A 29 10.01 11.79 1.38
C HIS A 29 11.18 11.75 0.37
N GLU A 30 12.10 10.79 0.48
CA GLU A 30 13.15 10.61 -0.55
C GLU A 30 12.51 9.95 -1.78
N GLU A 31 12.64 10.54 -2.97
CA GLU A 31 11.94 10.11 -4.21
C GLU A 31 12.40 8.75 -4.77
N THR A 32 13.43 8.12 -4.20
CA THR A 32 13.99 6.84 -4.68
C THR A 32 13.25 5.67 -4.04
N ASN A 33 12.96 4.55 -4.72
CA ASN A 33 12.20 3.39 -4.20
C ASN A 33 10.72 3.69 -3.86
N LEU A 34 9.84 3.56 -4.85
CA LEU A 34 8.39 3.66 -4.69
C LEU A 34 7.83 2.54 -3.79
N ASN A 35 6.74 2.87 -3.10
CA ASN A 35 6.06 1.93 -2.20
C ASN A 35 5.58 0.69 -2.96
N LYS A 36 5.38 -0.40 -2.23
CA LYS A 36 4.79 -1.65 -2.72
C LYS A 36 3.48 -1.92 -1.99
N VAL A 37 2.56 -2.63 -2.64
CA VAL A 37 1.44 -3.26 -1.94
C VAL A 37 1.64 -4.76 -1.95
N PHE A 38 1.53 -5.37 -0.78
CA PHE A 38 1.50 -6.82 -0.64
C PHE A 38 0.09 -7.27 -0.30
N GLU A 39 -0.33 -8.38 -0.89
CA GLU A 39 -1.52 -9.12 -0.46
C GLU A 39 -1.07 -10.40 0.26
N PHE A 40 -1.65 -10.66 1.42
CA PHE A 40 -1.37 -11.84 2.23
C PHE A 40 -2.65 -12.60 2.53
N ASP A 41 -2.55 -13.92 2.64
CA ASP A 41 -3.58 -14.69 3.35
C ASP A 41 -3.44 -14.51 4.87
N PHE A 42 -4.43 -14.95 5.63
CA PHE A 42 -4.40 -14.86 7.10
C PHE A 42 -3.37 -15.78 7.78
N ASN A 43 -2.72 -16.68 7.03
CA ASN A 43 -1.59 -17.47 7.53
C ASN A 43 -0.25 -16.74 7.33
N GLY A 44 -0.26 -15.54 6.76
CA GLY A 44 0.93 -14.73 6.48
C GLY A 44 1.66 -15.12 5.19
N LYS A 45 1.06 -15.95 4.33
CA LYS A 45 1.62 -16.26 3.01
C LYS A 45 1.37 -15.09 2.07
N ILE A 46 2.43 -14.63 1.40
CA ILE A 46 2.31 -13.65 0.32
C ILE A 46 1.54 -14.29 -0.84
N MET A 47 0.40 -13.69 -1.18
CA MET A 47 -0.41 -14.06 -2.33
C MET A 47 0.03 -13.28 -3.57
N LYS A 48 0.19 -11.96 -3.45
CA LYS A 48 0.57 -11.06 -4.54
C LYS A 48 1.46 -9.91 -4.05
N GLN A 49 2.24 -9.36 -4.97
CA GLN A 49 3.05 -8.16 -4.76
C GLN A 49 2.85 -7.21 -5.95
N TYR A 50 2.47 -5.98 -5.66
CA TYR A 50 2.27 -4.92 -6.64
C TYR A 50 3.37 -3.87 -6.48
N GLN A 51 4.13 -3.65 -7.55
CA GLN A 51 5.01 -2.48 -7.65
C GLN A 51 4.18 -1.29 -8.09
N LEU A 52 4.26 -0.18 -7.35
CA LEU A 52 3.54 1.03 -7.68
C LEU A 52 4.40 1.95 -8.55
N ASP A 53 3.74 2.67 -9.45
CA ASP A 53 4.31 3.75 -10.26
C ASP A 53 4.26 5.12 -9.55
N TYR A 54 3.52 5.19 -8.44
CA TYR A 54 3.34 6.39 -7.62
C TYR A 54 3.58 6.10 -6.15
N GLU A 55 4.13 7.08 -5.43
CA GLU A 55 4.17 7.01 -3.97
C GLU A 55 2.78 7.24 -3.40
N LEU A 56 2.32 6.33 -2.53
CA LEU A 56 1.00 6.42 -1.88
C LEU A 56 1.14 6.68 -0.38
N LYS A 57 0.21 7.46 0.19
CA LYS A 57 0.09 7.69 1.64
C LYS A 57 -0.89 6.74 2.33
N GLY A 58 -1.77 6.10 1.57
CA GLY A 58 -2.79 5.18 2.09
C GLY A 58 -3.50 4.45 0.95
N ILE A 59 -4.17 3.36 1.31
CA ILE A 59 -4.89 2.49 0.37
C ILE A 59 -6.23 2.05 0.94
N THR A 60 -7.16 1.68 0.05
CA THR A 60 -8.33 0.84 0.35
C THR A 60 -8.62 -0.06 -0.86
N VAL A 61 -9.40 -1.12 -0.68
CA VAL A 61 -9.67 -2.09 -1.74
C VAL A 61 -11.17 -2.32 -1.89
N ASP A 62 -11.63 -2.32 -3.14
CA ASP A 62 -12.92 -2.86 -3.54
C ASP A 62 -12.71 -4.30 -4.00
N GLU A 63 -13.04 -5.25 -3.13
CA GLU A 63 -12.81 -6.67 -3.34
C GLU A 63 -13.72 -7.27 -4.42
N THR A 64 -14.93 -6.72 -4.56
CA THR A 64 -15.91 -7.17 -5.55
C THR A 64 -15.44 -6.84 -6.96
N ASN A 65 -14.99 -5.60 -7.17
CA ASN A 65 -14.52 -5.16 -8.48
C ASN A 65 -13.03 -5.36 -8.69
N LYS A 66 -12.29 -5.85 -7.69
CA LYS A 66 -10.83 -6.03 -7.73
C LYS A 66 -10.12 -4.71 -8.08
N ILE A 67 -10.42 -3.66 -7.34
CA ILE A 67 -9.81 -2.33 -7.52
C ILE A 67 -9.12 -1.93 -6.23
N LEU A 68 -7.85 -1.53 -6.33
CA LEU A 68 -7.15 -0.85 -5.26
C LEU A 68 -7.19 0.65 -5.51
N TYR A 69 -7.65 1.39 -4.50
CA TYR A 69 -7.62 2.84 -4.49
C TYR A 69 -6.46 3.32 -3.62
N GLY A 70 -5.77 4.36 -4.08
CA GLY A 70 -4.64 4.96 -3.38
C GLY A 70 -4.72 6.48 -3.36
N VAL A 71 -4.21 7.10 -2.30
CA VAL A 71 -4.01 8.55 -2.24
C VAL A 71 -2.52 8.84 -2.49
N THR A 72 -2.19 9.66 -3.48
CA THR A 72 -0.80 9.99 -3.80
C THR A 72 -0.11 10.80 -2.70
N ALA A 73 1.21 10.67 -2.63
CA ALA A 73 2.03 11.31 -1.62
C ALA A 73 2.61 12.68 -2.03
N ASP A 74 2.41 13.09 -3.27
CA ASP A 74 2.94 14.32 -3.87
C ASP A 74 2.34 15.62 -3.26
N ARG A 75 2.76 16.78 -3.79
CA ARG A 75 2.32 18.11 -3.31
C ARG A 75 0.85 18.40 -3.57
N GLU A 76 0.21 17.69 -4.49
CA GLU A 76 -1.20 17.83 -4.86
C GLU A 76 -1.90 16.46 -4.80
N PRO A 77 -2.25 15.97 -3.59
CA PRO A 77 -2.73 14.62 -3.40
C PRO A 77 -3.96 14.31 -4.26
N ASN A 78 -3.88 13.21 -5.01
CA ASN A 78 -4.95 12.73 -5.89
C ASN A 78 -5.39 11.31 -5.52
N LEU A 79 -6.64 10.97 -5.88
CA LEU A 79 -7.16 9.61 -5.80
C LEU A 79 -6.81 8.86 -7.07
N ILE A 80 -6.14 7.72 -6.95
CA ILE A 80 -5.76 6.87 -8.08
C ILE A 80 -6.34 5.47 -7.91
N LYS A 81 -6.57 4.79 -9.02
CA LYS A 81 -7.14 3.44 -9.07
C LYS A 81 -6.22 2.49 -9.82
N PHE A 82 -6.04 1.31 -9.27
CA PHE A 82 -5.33 0.20 -9.89
C PHE A 82 -6.29 -0.97 -10.03
N LYS A 83 -6.32 -1.59 -11.20
CA LYS A 83 -7.00 -2.87 -11.36
C LYS A 83 -6.09 -3.96 -10.80
N LEU A 84 -6.63 -4.79 -9.92
CA LEU A 84 -5.93 -5.96 -9.41
C LEU A 84 -6.17 -7.12 -10.38
N GLU A 85 -5.08 -7.63 -10.95
CA GLU A 85 -5.00 -8.94 -11.62
C GLU A 85 -4.84 -10.03 -10.58
#